data_AF-A0A8W8NJQ4-F1
#
_entry.id   AF-A0A8W8NJQ4-F1
#
_cell.length_a   1.000
_cell.length_b   1.000
_cell.length_c   1.000
_cell.angle_alpha   90.00
_cell.angle_beta   90.00
_cell.angle_gamma   90.00
#
_symmetry.space_group_name_H-M   'P 1'
#
loop_
_entity.id
_entity.type
_entity.pdbx_description
1 polymer ?
#
loop_
_entity_poly.entity_id
_entity_poly.type
_entity_poly.pdbx_seq_one_letter_code
_entity_poly.pdbx_strand_id
1 'polypeptide(L)'
;TDDLRLLDVPKLKLCALNVTERARARILKSGGQIITFDQLALKSPKGQNTVLMQGPRKSRKAFRHFGRAPGVPHSSTAPYVRSKGRKFEKGRGRRASRGYKV
;
A
#
# COMPACT_ATOMS: atom_id res chain seq x y z
N THR A 1 -3.97 -1.33 9.25
CA THR A 1 -5.39 -0.96 9.13
C THR A 1 -6.20 -2.22 8.94
N ASP A 2 -7.52 -2.14 9.08
CA ASP A 2 -8.40 -3.30 8.83
C ASP A 2 -8.50 -3.62 7.33
N ASP A 3 -8.73 -4.90 6.99
CA ASP A 3 -8.99 -5.37 5.63
C ASP A 3 -10.27 -6.23 5.61
N LEU A 4 -11.32 -5.70 4.99
CA LEU A 4 -12.63 -6.36 4.90
C LEU A 4 -12.61 -7.59 3.99
N ARG A 5 -11.59 -7.74 3.14
CA ARG A 5 -11.47 -8.87 2.23
C ARG A 5 -10.99 -10.13 2.95
N LEU A 6 -10.30 -9.96 4.08
CA LEU A 6 -9.93 -11.06 4.96
C LEU A 6 -11.14 -11.36 5.84
N LEU A 7 -11.62 -12.61 5.88
CA LEU A 7 -12.79 -13.00 6.69
C LEU A 7 -12.35 -13.34 8.11
N ASP A 8 -11.48 -14.34 8.22
CA ASP A 8 -10.96 -14.83 9.50
C ASP A 8 -9.57 -14.25 9.79
N VAL A 9 -9.41 -13.70 10.99
CA VAL A 9 -8.13 -13.18 11.46
C VAL A 9 -7.53 -14.20 12.42
N PRO A 10 -6.31 -14.71 12.17
CA PRO A 10 -5.67 -15.61 13.12
C PRO A 10 -5.34 -14.89 14.44
N LYS A 11 -5.04 -15.65 15.49
CA LYS A 11 -4.54 -15.10 16.75
C LYS A 11 -3.17 -14.45 16.50
N LEU A 12 -3.10 -13.13 16.65
CA LEU A 12 -1.90 -12.34 16.35
C LEU A 12 -1.41 -11.59 17.59
N LYS A 13 -0.09 -11.52 17.75
CA LYS A 13 0.58 -10.61 18.70
C LYS A 13 1.27 -9.51 17.91
N LEU A 14 0.77 -8.29 17.99
CA LEU A 14 1.18 -7.18 17.14
C LEU A 14 1.67 -5.99 17.97
N CYS A 15 2.82 -5.42 17.57
CA CYS A 15 3.30 -4.13 18.04
C CYS A 15 3.15 -3.09 16.93
N ALA A 16 2.53 -1.95 17.20
CA ALA A 16 2.40 -0.86 16.23
C ALA A 16 2.23 0.50 16.93
N LEU A 17 2.57 1.58 16.21
CA LEU A 17 2.34 2.95 16.68
C LEU A 17 0.85 3.29 16.72
N ASN A 18 0.14 2.97 15.64
CA ASN A 18 -1.28 3.28 15.49
C ASN A 18 -2.03 2.06 14.95
N VAL A 19 -3.16 1.76 15.56
CA VAL A 19 -4.08 0.70 15.12
C VAL A 19 -5.47 1.31 14.99
N THR A 20 -6.10 1.11 13.83
CA THR A 20 -7.49 1.53 13.59
C THR A 20 -8.43 0.73 14.47
N GLU A 21 -9.49 1.35 14.99
CA GLU A 21 -10.44 0.73 15.93
C GLU A 21 -11.02 -0.58 15.42
N ARG A 22 -11.42 -0.65 14.15
CA ARG A 22 -11.94 -1.89 13.53
C ARG A 22 -10.92 -3.02 13.54
N ALA A 23 -9.66 -2.73 13.22
CA ALA A 23 -8.59 -3.72 13.27
C ALA A 23 -8.32 -4.18 14.71
N ARG A 24 -8.34 -3.24 15.67
CA ARG A 24 -8.20 -3.54 17.10
C ARG A 24 -9.29 -4.51 17.56
N ALA A 25 -10.55 -4.23 17.24
CA ALA A 25 -11.68 -5.08 17.60
C ALA A 25 -11.55 -6.50 17.02
N ARG A 26 -11.13 -6.64 15.76
CA ARG A 26 -10.97 -7.96 15.12
C ARG A 26 -9.83 -8.77 15.71
N ILE A 27 -8.69 -8.14 16.00
CA ILE A 27 -7.53 -8.81 16.61
C ILE A 27 -7.91 -9.31 18.01
N LEU A 28 -8.56 -8.46 18.83
CA LEU A 28 -8.99 -8.83 20.18
C LEU A 28 -10.08 -9.91 20.17
N LYS A 29 -11.05 -9.83 19.25
CA LYS A 29 -12.08 -10.87 19.06
C LYS A 29 -11.46 -12.24 18.74
N SER A 30 -10.33 -12.25 18.03
CA SER A 30 -9.60 -13.47 17.67
C SER A 30 -8.62 -13.93 18.78
N GLY A 31 -8.70 -13.33 19.98
CA GLY A 31 -7.84 -13.63 21.12
C GLY A 31 -6.39 -13.15 20.97
N GLY A 32 -6.13 -12.23 20.03
CA GLY A 32 -4.83 -11.62 19.80
C GLY A 32 -4.46 -10.56 20.84
N GLN A 33 -3.24 -10.05 20.75
CA GLN A 33 -2.69 -9.01 21.62
C GLN A 33 -2.14 -7.86 20.79
N ILE A 34 -2.40 -6.63 21.24
CA ILE A 34 -1.83 -5.41 20.66
C ILE A 34 -1.01 -4.74 21.75
N ILE A 35 0.28 -4.52 21.47
CA ILE A 35 1.24 -3.89 22.39
C ILE A 35 1.80 -2.61 21.77
N THR A 36 2.22 -1.69 22.62
CA THR A 36 2.92 -0.47 22.23
C THR A 36 4.43 -0.67 22.21
N PHE A 37 5.17 0.28 21.64
CA PHE A 37 6.63 0.15 21.51
C PHE A 37 7.37 0.21 22.86
N ASP A 38 6.88 1.01 23.82
CA ASP A 38 7.38 1.02 25.20
C ASP A 38 7.19 -0.35 25.88
N GLN A 39 6.01 -0.95 25.73
CA GLN A 39 5.74 -2.30 26.24
C GLN A 39 6.59 -3.37 25.55
N LEU A 40 6.84 -3.24 24.25
CA LEU A 40 7.72 -4.14 23.51
C LEU A 40 9.16 -4.02 24.01
N ALA A 41 9.66 -2.80 24.22
CA ALA A 41 11.00 -2.56 24.71
C ALA A 41 11.23 -3.17 26.10
N LEU A 42 10.23 -3.08 26.99
CA LEU A 42 10.28 -3.73 28.31
C LEU A 42 10.24 -5.26 28.22
N LYS A 43 9.38 -5.82 27.34
CA LYS A 43 9.21 -7.28 27.21
C LYS A 43 10.34 -7.97 26.47
N SER A 44 10.94 -7.30 25.50
CA SER A 44 11.95 -7.89 24.62
C SER A 44 12.99 -6.83 24.24
N PRO A 45 13.83 -6.38 25.20
CA PRO A 45 14.78 -5.30 24.97
C PRO A 45 15.82 -5.64 23.89
N LYS A 46 16.14 -6.93 23.73
CA LYS A 46 17.05 -7.43 22.68
C LYS A 46 16.34 -7.78 21.36
N GLY A 47 15.01 -7.65 21.29
CA GLY A 47 14.22 -8.00 20.09
C GLY A 47 14.16 -9.51 19.77
N GLN A 48 14.55 -10.39 20.69
CA GLN A 48 14.48 -11.84 20.48
C GLN A 48 13.04 -12.31 20.23
N ASN A 49 12.85 -13.25 19.30
CA ASN A 49 11.53 -13.75 18.89
C ASN A 49 10.57 -12.66 18.36
N THR A 50 11.11 -11.57 17.81
CA THR A 50 10.33 -10.54 17.13
C THR A 50 10.66 -10.50 15.64
N VAL A 51 9.67 -10.13 14.82
CA VAL A 51 9.84 -9.98 13.37
C VAL A 51 9.50 -8.53 12.99
N LEU A 52 10.45 -7.84 12.36
CA LEU A 52 10.23 -6.50 11.84
C LEU A 52 9.52 -6.57 10.49
N MET A 53 8.38 -5.90 10.39
CA MET A 53 7.56 -5.86 9.18
C MET A 53 7.48 -4.43 8.65
N GLN A 54 7.58 -4.27 7.33
CA GLN A 54 7.42 -2.97 6.66
C GLN A 54 6.34 -3.02 5.59
N GLY A 55 5.45 -2.02 5.59
CA GLY A 55 4.45 -1.85 4.54
C GLY A 55 5.05 -1.47 3.19
N PRO A 56 4.34 -1.65 2.07
CA PRO A 56 4.85 -1.33 0.74
C PRO A 56 5.19 0.16 0.57
N ARG A 57 6.46 0.50 0.33
CA ARG A 57 6.93 1.90 0.20
C ARG A 57 6.41 2.61 -1.04
N LYS A 58 6.32 1.89 -2.17
CA LYS A 58 6.01 2.44 -3.51
C LYS A 58 4.53 2.29 -3.91
N SER A 59 3.66 1.86 -3.01
CA SER A 59 2.22 1.69 -3.30
C SER A 59 1.45 3.02 -3.37
N ARG A 60 2.00 4.11 -2.82
CA ARG A 60 1.38 5.44 -2.86
C ARG A 60 1.21 5.93 -4.30
N LYS A 61 0.05 6.51 -4.61
CA LYS A 61 -0.33 7.00 -5.95
C LYS A 61 0.73 7.88 -6.61
N ALA A 62 1.42 8.73 -5.85
CA ALA A 62 2.50 9.59 -6.34
C ALA A 62 3.61 8.79 -7.05
N PHE A 63 3.99 7.61 -6.52
CA PHE A 63 5.05 6.79 -7.13
C PHE A 63 4.66 6.24 -8.51
N ARG A 64 3.37 6.21 -8.86
CA ARG A 64 2.93 5.81 -10.21
C ARG A 64 3.32 6.82 -11.29
N HIS A 65 3.60 8.06 -10.91
CA HIS A 65 4.01 9.13 -11.82
C HIS A 65 5.54 9.26 -11.93
N PHE A 66 6.29 8.45 -11.19
CA PHE A 66 7.75 8.44 -11.23
C PHE A 66 8.27 7.39 -12.21
N GLY A 67 9.52 7.58 -12.67
CA GLY A 67 10.18 6.70 -13.63
C GLY A 67 10.27 7.33 -15.00
N ARG A 68 10.32 6.48 -16.03
CA ARG A 68 10.46 6.93 -17.44
C ARG A 68 9.28 7.81 -17.84
N ALA A 69 9.52 8.83 -18.65
CA ALA A 69 8.49 9.79 -19.05
C ALA A 69 7.28 9.09 -19.72
N PRO A 70 6.03 9.47 -19.41
CA PRO A 70 4.87 8.89 -20.08
C PRO A 70 4.92 9.13 -21.59
N GLY A 71 4.91 8.05 -22.38
CA GLY A 71 5.01 8.17 -23.84
C GLY A 71 6.40 7.91 -24.40
N VAL A 72 7.32 7.34 -23.63
CA VAL A 72 8.50 6.64 -24.17
C VAL A 72 8.27 5.12 -24.25
N PRO A 73 8.84 4.40 -25.25
CA PRO A 73 8.58 2.96 -25.43
C PRO A 73 8.85 2.15 -24.16
N HIS A 74 7.93 1.25 -23.80
CA HIS A 74 7.98 0.46 -22.55
C HIS A 74 7.88 1.27 -21.24
N SER A 75 7.29 2.47 -21.28
CA SER A 75 6.92 3.20 -20.05
C SER A 75 5.56 2.75 -19.52
N SER A 76 5.46 2.50 -18.21
CA SER A 76 4.20 2.22 -17.50
C SER A 76 3.78 3.36 -16.56
N THR A 77 4.53 4.47 -16.59
CA THR A 77 4.32 5.66 -15.76
C THR A 77 2.98 6.31 -16.09
N ALA A 78 2.19 6.60 -15.05
CA ALA A 78 0.93 7.29 -15.19
C ALA A 78 1.16 8.77 -15.57
N PRO A 79 0.51 9.29 -16.63
CA PRO A 79 0.58 10.72 -16.94
C PRO A 79 -0.18 11.55 -15.91
N TYR A 80 0.26 12.80 -15.71
CA TYR A 80 -0.51 13.80 -14.98
C TYR A 80 -1.58 14.37 -15.90
N VAL A 81 -2.84 13.95 -15.68
CA VAL A 81 -3.99 14.35 -16.50
C VAL A 81 -4.97 15.17 -15.67
N ARG A 82 -5.62 16.16 -16.30
CA ARG A 82 -6.67 16.97 -15.65
C ARG A 82 -7.87 16.13 -15.22
N SER A 83 -8.29 15.19 -16.04
CA SER A 83 -9.36 14.24 -15.71
C SER A 83 -9.19 12.94 -16.50
N LYS A 84 -9.95 11.91 -16.11
CA LYS A 84 -9.97 10.62 -16.81
C LYS A 84 -11.16 10.57 -17.76
N GLY A 85 -10.92 10.37 -19.06
CA GLY A 85 -11.98 10.22 -20.04
C GLY A 85 -11.47 10.00 -21.46
N ARG A 86 -12.37 9.77 -22.42
CA ARG A 86 -12.01 9.60 -23.85
C ARG A 86 -11.33 10.83 -24.44
N LYS A 87 -11.72 12.03 -23.99
CA LYS A 87 -11.25 13.33 -24.48
C LYS A 87 -9.90 13.77 -23.89
N PHE A 88 -9.39 13.11 -22.85
CA PHE A 88 -8.21 13.53 -22.11
C PHE A 88 -7.04 12.59 -22.36
N GLU A 89 -6.04 13.05 -23.13
CA GLU A 89 -4.73 12.39 -23.32
C GLU A 89 -4.79 10.89 -23.72
N LYS A 90 -5.80 10.49 -24.51
CA LYS A 90 -5.94 9.15 -25.12
C LYS A 90 -5.88 9.16 -26.65
N GLY A 91 -5.45 10.27 -27.23
CA GLY A 91 -5.40 10.51 -28.67
C GLY A 91 -4.12 9.99 -29.32
N ARG A 92 -3.32 10.92 -29.84
CA ARG A 92 -2.03 10.64 -30.47
C ARG A 92 -1.04 10.04 -29.46
N GLY A 93 -0.24 9.05 -29.88
CA GLY A 93 0.80 8.43 -29.05
C GLY A 93 0.31 7.36 -28.06
N ARG A 94 -1.01 7.19 -27.90
CA ARG A 94 -1.60 6.18 -26.98
C ARG A 94 -2.29 5.01 -27.69
N ARG A 95 -2.51 5.11 -29.00
CA ARG A 95 -3.19 4.09 -29.82
C ARG A 95 -2.68 4.12 -31.25
N ALA A 96 -2.59 2.95 -31.87
CA ALA A 96 -1.98 2.77 -33.19
C ALA A 96 -2.70 3.58 -34.28
N SER A 97 -4.03 3.71 -34.17
CA SER A 97 -4.86 4.42 -35.15
C SER A 97 -4.70 5.94 -35.17
N ARG A 98 -3.88 6.54 -34.29
CA ARG A 98 -3.68 8.00 -34.20
C ARG A 98 -2.19 8.32 -34.11
N GLY A 99 -1.52 8.39 -35.26
CA GLY A 99 -0.12 8.78 -35.40
C GLY A 99 0.86 7.64 -35.09
N TYR A 100 0.98 7.27 -33.82
CA TYR A 100 1.82 6.14 -33.37
C TYR A 100 1.33 5.65 -32.01
N LYS A 101 1.79 4.47 -31.59
CA LYS A 101 1.56 3.92 -30.26
C LYS A 101 2.89 3.69 -29.56
N VAL A 102 2.94 4.12 -28.31
CA VAL A 102 4.05 3.87 -27.40
C VAL A 102 3.66 2.85 -26.34
#